data_AF-A0A7J8AKZ9-F1
#
_entry.id   AF-A0A7J8AKZ9-F1
#
_cell.length_a   1.000
_cell.length_b   1.000
_cell.length_c   1.000
_cell.angle_alpha   90.00
_cell.angle_beta   90.00
_cell.angle_gamma   90.00
#
_symmetry.space_group_name_H-M   'P 1'
#
loop_
_entity.id
_entity.type
_entity.pdbx_description
1 polymer ?
#
loop_
_entity_poly.entity_id
_entity_poly.type
_entity_poly.pdbx_seq_one_letter_code
_entity_poly.pdbx_strand_id
1 'polypeptide(L)'
;MRPPPPPASGCASGSPARGRVARRLRGAGRSGGGGAGRAGLNLSWKLCITIMRLVILDNYDLASEWAAKYICNRIIQFKPGKDRYFTLGLPTGSTPLGCYKKLIEYHKNGFLSFKYVKTFNMDEYVGLPRQHPESYHSYMWNNFFKHIDIDPNNAHILDGNAADLQAECDAFEDKIKEAGGIDLFVGGIGPDGHIAFNEPGSSLVSRTRLKTLAMDTILANAKYFDGDLSKVPTMALTVGVGTVMDAREVMILITGAHKAFALYKAIEEGVNHMWTVSAFQQHPQTIFVCDEDATLELRVKTVKYFKGLMHVHNKLVDPLYSMKEGTEGDWSKILLE
;
A
#
# COMPACT_ATOMS: atom_id res chain seq x y z
N MET A 1 -4.54 -50.56 36.12
CA MET A 1 -5.97 -50.66 35.81
C MET A 1 -6.28 -49.64 34.72
N ARG A 2 -6.71 -50.09 33.53
CA ARG A 2 -7.11 -49.25 32.39
C ARG A 2 -8.63 -49.31 32.23
N PRO A 3 -9.32 -48.23 31.83
CA PRO A 3 -10.77 -48.28 31.61
C PRO A 3 -11.10 -48.98 30.29
N PRO A 4 -12.30 -49.59 30.17
CA PRO A 4 -12.71 -50.31 28.96
C PRO A 4 -13.26 -49.35 27.88
N PRO A 5 -13.22 -49.73 26.59
CA PRO A 5 -13.83 -48.94 25.52
C PRO A 5 -15.34 -49.26 25.37
N PRO A 6 -16.17 -48.29 24.95
CA PRO A 6 -17.54 -48.57 24.53
C PRO A 6 -17.63 -49.02 23.05
N PRO A 7 -18.73 -49.70 22.66
CA PRO A 7 -18.77 -50.58 21.49
C PRO A 7 -19.15 -49.89 20.17
N ALA A 8 -18.75 -50.52 19.07
CA ALA A 8 -19.20 -50.23 17.71
C ALA A 8 -20.38 -51.15 17.31
N SER A 9 -21.43 -50.53 16.76
CA SER A 9 -22.46 -51.14 15.92
C SER A 9 -22.93 -50.03 14.96
N GLY A 10 -23.04 -50.16 13.65
CA GLY A 10 -23.18 -51.32 12.79
C GLY A 10 -24.24 -50.94 11.75
N CYS A 11 -23.76 -50.74 10.51
CA CYS A 11 -24.41 -50.71 9.18
C CYS A 11 -25.95 -50.58 9.03
N ALA A 12 -26.35 -49.73 8.07
CA ALA A 12 -27.02 -50.09 6.79
C ALA A 12 -27.80 -48.86 6.25
N SER A 13 -27.35 -48.22 5.16
CA SER A 13 -27.72 -48.47 3.75
C SER A 13 -28.89 -47.61 3.26
N GLY A 14 -28.68 -46.81 2.21
CA GLY A 14 -29.79 -46.19 1.46
C GLY A 14 -29.44 -44.94 0.65
N SER A 15 -28.75 -45.11 -0.48
CA SER A 15 -28.99 -44.32 -1.71
C SER A 15 -29.94 -45.15 -2.61
N PRO A 16 -30.60 -44.64 -3.69
CA PRO A 16 -30.29 -43.45 -4.51
C PRO A 16 -31.51 -42.67 -5.07
N ALA A 17 -31.26 -41.59 -5.83
CA ALA A 17 -31.93 -41.17 -7.11
C ALA A 17 -31.87 -39.63 -7.28
N ARG A 18 -31.05 -39.08 -8.20
CA ARG A 18 -31.34 -38.80 -9.63
C ARG A 18 -32.63 -38.01 -9.89
N GLY A 19 -32.47 -36.73 -10.22
CA GLY A 19 -33.48 -35.91 -10.91
C GLY A 19 -32.80 -35.01 -11.95
N ARG A 20 -32.84 -35.43 -13.23
CA ARG A 20 -32.57 -34.58 -14.39
C ARG A 20 -33.79 -33.71 -14.66
N VAL A 21 -33.60 -32.44 -14.97
CA VAL A 21 -34.54 -31.67 -15.80
C VAL A 21 -33.76 -30.99 -16.91
N ALA A 22 -33.88 -31.54 -18.12
CA ALA A 22 -33.55 -30.87 -19.37
C ALA A 22 -34.86 -30.33 -19.95
N ARG A 23 -34.90 -29.05 -20.34
CA ARG A 23 -35.96 -28.53 -21.20
C ARG A 23 -35.34 -27.91 -22.46
N ARG A 24 -35.71 -28.51 -23.59
CA ARG A 24 -35.44 -28.11 -24.97
C ARG A 24 -36.11 -26.76 -25.28
N LEU A 25 -35.44 -25.93 -26.07
CA LEU A 25 -36.08 -25.14 -27.11
C LEU A 25 -35.30 -25.32 -28.44
N ARG A 26 -35.98 -25.89 -29.44
CA ARG A 26 -35.70 -25.70 -30.88
C ARG A 26 -36.18 -24.28 -31.20
N GLY A 27 -35.63 -23.44 -32.07
CA GLY A 27 -34.91 -23.64 -33.32
C GLY A 27 -35.60 -22.73 -34.36
N ALA A 28 -34.89 -21.75 -34.91
CA ALA A 28 -35.28 -21.05 -36.13
C ALA A 28 -34.02 -20.46 -36.77
N GLY A 29 -33.64 -20.99 -37.93
CA GLY A 29 -32.55 -20.44 -38.74
C GLY A 29 -33.04 -19.34 -39.67
N ARG A 30 -32.11 -18.47 -40.09
CA ARG A 30 -32.09 -17.91 -41.46
C ARG A 30 -30.71 -17.32 -41.79
N SER A 31 -30.29 -17.71 -42.99
CA SER A 31 -29.20 -17.31 -43.90
C SER A 31 -28.75 -15.85 -43.97
N GLY A 32 -27.46 -15.69 -44.33
CA GLY A 32 -26.81 -14.49 -44.90
C GLY A 32 -25.46 -14.27 -44.20
N GLY A 33 -24.28 -14.29 -44.81
CA GLY A 33 -23.88 -13.93 -46.16
C GLY A 33 -22.86 -12.79 -46.07
N GLY A 34 -21.56 -13.11 -46.15
CA GLY A 34 -20.48 -12.16 -46.49
C GLY A 34 -19.85 -11.36 -45.35
N GLY A 35 -18.51 -11.29 -45.35
CA GLY A 35 -17.76 -10.27 -44.63
C GLY A 35 -16.60 -10.81 -43.81
N ALA A 36 -15.46 -11.07 -44.47
CA ALA A 36 -14.17 -11.24 -43.81
C ALA A 36 -13.77 -9.90 -43.14
N GLY A 37 -14.18 -9.71 -41.89
CA GLY A 37 -13.68 -8.65 -41.03
C GLY A 37 -12.59 -9.21 -40.13
N ARG A 38 -11.34 -8.79 -40.34
CA ARG A 38 -10.25 -8.96 -39.37
C ARG A 38 -10.66 -8.29 -38.06
N ALA A 39 -11.27 -9.04 -37.17
CA ALA A 39 -11.34 -8.67 -35.76
C ALA A 39 -9.93 -8.84 -35.20
N GLY A 40 -9.12 -7.79 -35.34
CA GLY A 40 -7.91 -7.63 -34.56
C GLY A 40 -8.30 -7.77 -33.10
N LEU A 41 -7.78 -8.81 -32.45
CA LEU A 41 -7.84 -8.96 -31.00
C LEU A 41 -7.10 -7.76 -30.40
N ASN A 42 -7.85 -6.69 -30.13
CA ASN A 42 -7.47 -5.66 -29.19
C ASN A 42 -7.49 -6.32 -27.79
N LEU A 43 -6.51 -7.20 -27.55
CA LEU A 43 -6.09 -7.67 -26.23
C LEU A 43 -5.29 -6.52 -25.56
N SER A 44 -5.91 -5.34 -25.54
CA SER A 44 -5.34 -4.10 -25.03
C SER A 44 -5.27 -4.21 -23.51
N TRP A 45 -4.06 -4.46 -23.00
CA TRP A 45 -3.46 -4.05 -21.70
C TRP A 45 -4.20 -4.30 -20.37
N LYS A 46 -5.50 -4.64 -20.40
CA LYS A 46 -6.33 -4.96 -19.24
C LYS A 46 -6.06 -6.34 -18.65
N LEU A 47 -5.23 -7.17 -19.30
CA LEU A 47 -4.90 -8.51 -18.81
C LEU A 47 -3.62 -8.59 -17.97
N CYS A 48 -2.94 -7.47 -17.71
CA CYS A 48 -1.77 -7.42 -16.82
C CYS A 48 -2.13 -6.80 -15.45
N ILE A 49 -3.28 -7.20 -14.88
CA ILE A 49 -3.87 -6.61 -13.65
C ILE A 49 -3.47 -7.40 -12.38
N THR A 50 -2.64 -8.44 -12.46
CA THR A 50 -2.37 -9.31 -11.29
C THR A 50 -0.89 -9.67 -11.10
N ILE A 51 0.04 -8.78 -11.46
CA ILE A 51 1.46 -8.99 -11.15
C ILE A 51 1.92 -7.84 -10.26
N MET A 52 2.30 -8.19 -9.02
CA MET A 52 3.08 -7.35 -8.13
C MET A 52 4.27 -6.74 -8.88
N ARG A 53 4.47 -5.43 -8.78
CA ARG A 53 5.63 -4.76 -9.38
C ARG A 53 6.73 -4.65 -8.34
N LEU A 54 7.96 -5.00 -8.71
CA LEU A 54 9.16 -4.69 -7.93
C LEU A 54 10.06 -3.78 -8.78
N VAL A 55 10.40 -2.62 -8.24
CA VAL A 55 11.27 -1.61 -8.83
C VAL A 55 12.55 -1.60 -8.01
N ILE A 56 13.68 -1.85 -8.67
CA ILE A 56 14.99 -1.99 -8.02
C ILE A 56 15.88 -0.86 -8.55
N LEU A 57 16.34 0.00 -7.64
CA LEU A 57 17.16 1.17 -7.91
C LEU A 57 18.53 1.03 -7.25
N ASP A 58 19.55 1.73 -7.74
CA ASP A 58 20.91 1.53 -7.25
C ASP A 58 21.10 1.93 -5.78
N ASN A 59 20.33 2.90 -5.28
CA ASN A 59 20.49 3.44 -3.93
C ASN A 59 19.21 4.11 -3.38
N TYR A 60 19.27 4.47 -2.10
CA TYR A 60 18.20 5.16 -1.37
C TYR A 60 17.68 6.44 -2.05
N ASP A 61 18.57 7.28 -2.59
CA ASP A 61 18.17 8.55 -3.20
C ASP A 61 17.37 8.30 -4.48
N LEU A 62 17.80 7.35 -5.32
CA LEU A 62 17.08 6.95 -6.53
C LEU A 62 15.74 6.27 -6.21
N ALA A 63 15.68 5.40 -5.19
CA ALA A 63 14.42 4.80 -4.74
C ALA A 63 13.44 5.86 -4.21
N SER A 64 13.95 6.82 -3.43
CA SER A 64 13.20 7.97 -2.93
C SER A 64 12.66 8.86 -4.05
N GLU A 65 13.50 9.16 -5.04
CA GLU A 65 13.11 9.98 -6.19
C GLU A 65 12.09 9.24 -7.08
N TRP A 66 12.28 7.94 -7.33
CA TRP A 66 11.34 7.14 -8.10
C TRP A 66 9.95 7.15 -7.44
N ALA A 67 9.88 6.91 -6.13
CA ALA A 67 8.64 6.97 -5.37
C ALA A 67 7.99 8.38 -5.43
N ALA A 68 8.77 9.45 -5.31
CA ALA A 68 8.27 10.82 -5.41
C ALA A 68 7.73 11.14 -6.81
N LYS A 69 8.44 10.75 -7.88
CA LYS A 69 7.97 10.90 -9.27
C LYS A 69 6.67 10.14 -9.50
N TYR A 70 6.58 8.94 -8.94
CA TYR A 70 5.38 8.13 -9.03
C TYR A 70 4.18 8.83 -8.39
N ILE A 71 4.30 9.26 -7.13
CA ILE A 71 3.26 10.02 -6.42
C ILE A 71 2.88 11.29 -7.21
N CYS A 72 3.86 12.05 -7.69
CA CYS A 72 3.65 13.25 -8.50
C CYS A 72 2.80 12.94 -9.74
N ASN A 73 3.20 11.94 -10.53
CA ASN A 73 2.48 11.52 -11.72
C ASN A 73 1.06 11.05 -11.40
N ARG A 74 0.87 10.26 -10.33
CA ARG A 74 -0.47 9.79 -9.93
C ARG A 74 -1.39 10.93 -9.55
N ILE A 75 -0.91 11.90 -8.77
CA ILE A 75 -1.69 13.10 -8.41
C ILE A 75 -2.04 13.90 -9.68
N ILE A 76 -1.06 14.19 -10.53
CA ILE A 76 -1.29 15.02 -11.74
C ILE A 76 -2.25 14.34 -12.72
N GLN A 77 -2.05 13.05 -12.99
CA GLN A 77 -2.90 12.29 -13.90
C GLN A 77 -4.32 12.08 -13.36
N PHE A 78 -4.49 12.01 -12.03
CA PHE A 78 -5.80 11.93 -11.40
C PHE A 78 -6.59 13.24 -11.60
N LYS A 79 -5.89 14.37 -11.72
CA LYS A 79 -6.44 15.73 -11.89
C LYS A 79 -7.41 16.09 -10.75
N PRO A 80 -6.94 16.14 -9.49
CA PRO A 80 -7.80 16.43 -8.36
C PRO A 80 -8.34 17.86 -8.42
N GLY A 81 -9.55 18.05 -7.89
CA GLY A 81 -10.27 19.31 -7.86
C GLY A 81 -11.16 19.42 -6.63
N LYS A 82 -11.87 20.54 -6.51
CA LYS A 82 -12.73 20.85 -5.35
C LYS A 82 -13.74 19.75 -5.02
N ASP A 83 -14.26 19.07 -6.02
CA ASP A 83 -15.28 18.03 -5.85
C ASP A 83 -14.71 16.61 -6.03
N ARG A 84 -13.39 16.48 -6.18
CA ARG A 84 -12.70 15.21 -6.42
C ARG A 84 -11.28 15.27 -5.89
N TYR A 85 -11.12 14.98 -4.61
CA TYR A 85 -9.82 14.95 -3.96
C TYR A 85 -9.04 13.69 -4.34
N PHE A 86 -7.71 13.79 -4.38
CA PHE A 86 -6.82 12.63 -4.39
C PHE A 86 -6.53 12.23 -2.94
N THR A 87 -6.79 10.97 -2.58
CA THR A 87 -6.62 10.47 -1.21
C THR A 87 -5.33 9.66 -1.08
N LEU A 88 -4.45 10.07 -0.16
CA LEU A 88 -3.08 9.58 -0.05
C LEU A 88 -2.78 9.06 1.37
N GLY A 89 -2.57 7.76 1.50
CA GLY A 89 -2.06 7.14 2.72
C GLY A 89 -0.56 7.39 2.87
N LEU A 90 -0.09 7.80 4.05
CA LEU A 90 1.30 8.24 4.26
C LEU A 90 1.99 7.56 5.46
N PRO A 91 3.29 7.20 5.33
CA PRO A 91 4.07 6.65 6.43
C PRO A 91 4.98 7.70 7.09
N THR A 92 5.56 7.34 8.24
CA THR A 92 6.63 8.11 8.90
C THR A 92 7.96 7.32 8.88
N GLY A 93 8.97 7.78 9.62
CA GLY A 93 10.26 7.10 9.75
C GLY A 93 11.34 7.61 8.78
N SER A 94 12.52 7.00 8.79
CA SER A 94 13.65 7.48 7.98
C SER A 94 13.48 7.19 6.48
N THR A 95 12.86 6.06 6.13
CA THR A 95 12.70 5.61 4.75
C THR A 95 11.94 6.59 3.84
N PRO A 96 10.76 7.13 4.21
CA PRO A 96 10.03 8.06 3.34
C PRO A 96 10.59 9.49 3.31
N LEU A 97 11.60 9.82 4.14
CA LEU A 97 12.08 11.21 4.28
C LEU A 97 12.66 11.76 2.97
N GLY A 98 13.37 10.94 2.20
CA GLY A 98 13.90 11.31 0.89
C GLY A 98 12.78 11.57 -0.12
N CYS A 99 11.73 10.75 -0.10
CA CYS A 99 10.53 10.94 -0.91
C CYS A 99 9.84 12.27 -0.56
N TYR A 100 9.65 12.59 0.73
CA TYR A 100 9.08 13.88 1.15
C TYR A 100 9.90 15.07 0.68
N LYS A 101 11.24 15.02 0.81
CA LYS A 101 12.13 16.08 0.31
C LYS A 101 11.94 16.33 -1.19
N LYS A 102 11.81 15.27 -1.99
CA LYS A 102 11.57 15.37 -3.44
C LYS A 102 10.18 15.90 -3.77
N LEU A 103 9.15 15.48 -3.05
CA LEU A 103 7.79 16.04 -3.23
C LEU A 103 7.73 17.54 -2.89
N ILE A 104 8.43 17.97 -1.84
CA ILE A 104 8.57 19.39 -1.49
C ILE A 104 9.31 20.14 -2.60
N GLU A 105 10.37 19.56 -3.16
CA GLU A 105 11.10 20.14 -4.30
C GLU A 105 10.18 20.34 -5.50
N TYR A 106 9.39 19.32 -5.87
CA TYR A 106 8.43 19.41 -6.98
C TYR A 106 7.35 20.47 -6.73
N HIS A 107 6.87 20.59 -5.50
CA HIS A 107 5.93 21.64 -5.15
C HIS A 107 6.53 23.04 -5.23
N LYS A 108 7.70 23.27 -4.61
CA LYS A 108 8.39 24.57 -4.65
C LYS A 108 8.76 24.99 -6.07
N ASN A 109 9.05 24.03 -6.94
CA ASN A 109 9.31 24.28 -8.35
C ASN A 109 8.04 24.51 -9.18
N GLY A 110 6.85 24.40 -8.60
CA GLY A 110 5.55 24.60 -9.26
C GLY A 110 5.09 23.44 -10.13
N PHE A 111 5.68 22.25 -9.99
CA PHE A 111 5.30 21.06 -10.76
C PHE A 111 4.11 20.31 -10.14
N LEU A 112 3.93 20.43 -8.83
CA LEU A 112 2.94 19.68 -8.06
C LEU A 112 2.22 20.60 -7.06
N SER A 113 0.92 20.38 -6.88
CA SER A 113 0.10 21.01 -5.84
C SER A 113 -0.64 19.95 -5.04
N PHE A 114 -0.73 20.18 -3.74
CA PHE A 114 -1.44 19.35 -2.75
C PHE A 114 -2.77 19.99 -2.30
N LYS A 115 -3.19 21.10 -2.93
CA LYS A 115 -4.42 21.83 -2.59
C LYS A 115 -5.67 20.95 -2.55
N TYR A 116 -5.77 19.98 -3.45
CA TYR A 116 -6.89 19.03 -3.53
C TYR A 116 -6.46 17.60 -3.19
N VAL A 117 -5.49 17.46 -2.28
CA VAL A 117 -5.07 16.17 -1.71
C VAL A 117 -5.58 16.06 -0.28
N LYS A 118 -6.09 14.88 0.08
CA LYS A 118 -6.36 14.48 1.47
C LYS A 118 -5.35 13.42 1.88
N THR A 119 -4.72 13.58 3.04
CA THR A 119 -3.74 12.62 3.55
C THR A 119 -4.28 11.88 4.78
N PHE A 120 -3.91 10.61 4.90
CA PHE A 120 -4.23 9.75 6.03
C PHE A 120 -2.95 9.05 6.48
N ASN A 121 -2.44 9.41 7.66
CA ASN A 121 -1.25 8.74 8.20
C ASN A 121 -1.59 7.38 8.81
N MET A 122 -0.61 6.48 8.76
CA MET A 122 -0.77 5.10 9.23
C MET A 122 -1.01 4.96 10.73
N ASP A 123 -0.40 5.83 11.55
CA ASP A 123 -0.28 5.59 12.98
C ASP A 123 0.05 6.87 13.77
N GLU A 124 -0.12 6.79 15.09
CA GLU A 124 0.37 7.75 16.09
C GLU A 124 0.54 7.06 17.45
N TYR A 125 1.53 7.49 18.24
CA TYR A 125 1.73 7.01 19.60
C TYR A 125 0.62 7.43 20.55
N VAL A 126 0.23 6.51 21.45
CA VAL A 126 -0.75 6.80 22.49
C VAL A 126 -0.08 7.49 23.68
N GLY A 127 -0.72 8.54 24.19
CA GLY A 127 -0.27 9.27 25.39
C GLY A 127 0.93 10.18 25.18
N LEU A 128 1.46 10.29 23.96
CA LEU A 128 2.52 11.22 23.63
C LEU A 128 1.91 12.58 23.26
N PRO A 129 2.34 13.71 23.86
CA PRO A 129 1.79 15.02 23.52
C PRO A 129 1.89 15.30 22.02
N ARG A 130 0.83 15.85 21.43
CA ARG A 130 0.77 16.12 19.99
C ARG A 130 1.95 16.95 19.48
N GLN A 131 2.44 17.91 20.27
CA GLN A 131 3.57 18.78 19.94
C GLN A 131 4.93 18.20 20.36
N HIS A 132 4.97 17.00 20.95
CA HIS A 132 6.23 16.34 21.27
C HIS A 132 7.06 16.17 19.99
N PRO A 133 8.38 16.42 19.99
CA PRO A 133 9.20 16.36 18.77
C PRO A 133 9.12 15.02 18.03
N GLU A 134 8.99 13.93 18.78
CA GLU A 134 8.88 12.56 18.26
C GLU A 134 7.46 12.06 18.01
N SER A 135 6.42 12.91 18.20
CA SER A 135 5.07 12.54 17.75
C SER A 135 5.02 12.47 16.22
N TYR A 136 4.17 11.62 15.68
CA TYR A 136 3.99 11.54 14.23
C TYR A 136 3.27 12.78 13.67
N HIS A 137 2.45 13.47 14.48
CA HIS A 137 1.98 14.84 14.21
C HIS A 137 3.14 15.81 13.98
N SER A 138 4.12 15.86 14.88
CA SER A 138 5.31 16.74 14.74
C SER A 138 6.19 16.31 13.59
N TYR A 139 6.41 15.00 13.39
CA TYR A 139 7.17 14.47 12.28
C TYR A 139 6.58 14.93 10.94
N MET A 140 5.27 14.72 10.73
CA MET A 140 4.63 15.03 9.45
C MET A 140 4.57 16.54 9.22
N TRP A 141 4.28 17.32 10.25
CA TRP A 141 4.30 18.78 10.16
C TRP A 141 5.69 19.29 9.77
N ASN A 142 6.73 18.83 10.46
CA ASN A 142 8.08 19.35 10.30
C ASN A 142 8.77 18.88 9.02
N ASN A 143 8.51 17.66 8.58
CA ASN A 143 9.19 17.05 7.44
C ASN A 143 8.39 17.15 6.14
N PHE A 144 7.09 17.48 6.18
CA PHE A 144 6.27 17.53 4.98
C PHE A 144 5.24 18.66 4.97
N PHE A 145 4.20 18.61 5.81
CA PHE A 145 2.99 19.41 5.62
C PHE A 145 3.22 20.93 5.65
N LYS A 146 4.11 21.45 6.50
CA LYS A 146 4.39 22.91 6.56
C LYS A 146 5.13 23.46 5.34
N HIS A 147 5.63 22.57 4.47
CA HIS A 147 6.41 22.93 3.28
C HIS A 147 5.63 22.80 1.98
N ILE A 148 4.35 22.45 2.05
CA ILE A 148 3.45 22.26 0.91
C ILE A 148 2.13 23.03 1.07
N ASP A 149 1.36 23.15 -0.01
CA ASP A 149 0.08 23.88 -0.08
C ASP A 149 -1.14 23.02 0.28
N ILE A 150 -0.96 21.98 1.10
CA ILE A 150 -2.08 21.18 1.61
C ILE A 150 -2.91 21.99 2.61
N ASP A 151 -4.23 21.89 2.54
CA ASP A 151 -5.11 22.42 3.58
C ASP A 151 -4.95 21.56 4.86
N PRO A 152 -4.63 22.15 6.03
CA PRO A 152 -4.50 21.40 7.27
C PRO A 152 -5.73 20.54 7.64
N ASN A 153 -6.94 20.94 7.23
CA ASN A 153 -8.16 20.16 7.46
C ASN A 153 -8.23 18.88 6.63
N ASN A 154 -7.41 18.79 5.57
CA ASN A 154 -7.27 17.62 4.72
C ASN A 154 -6.08 16.73 5.14
N ALA A 155 -5.38 17.05 6.23
CA ALA A 155 -4.30 16.24 6.77
C ALA A 155 -4.73 15.47 8.02
N HIS A 156 -5.04 14.19 7.86
CA HIS A 156 -5.60 13.34 8.90
C HIS A 156 -4.52 12.43 9.52
N ILE A 157 -4.34 12.54 10.83
CA ILE A 157 -3.50 11.67 11.65
C ILE A 157 -4.32 11.28 12.88
N LEU A 158 -4.23 10.02 13.29
CA LEU A 158 -4.88 9.50 14.50
C LEU A 158 -4.55 10.36 15.73
N ASP A 159 -5.54 10.57 16.60
CA ASP A 159 -5.32 11.21 17.89
C ASP A 159 -5.01 10.19 18.99
N GLY A 160 -3.72 9.95 19.23
CA GLY A 160 -3.25 9.08 20.32
C GLY A 160 -3.55 9.59 21.73
N ASN A 161 -4.13 10.78 21.89
CA ASN A 161 -4.57 11.34 23.18
C ASN A 161 -6.09 11.45 23.30
N ALA A 162 -6.85 10.85 22.37
CA ALA A 162 -8.31 10.81 22.46
C ALA A 162 -8.78 10.13 23.76
N ALA A 163 -9.89 10.63 24.32
CA ALA A 163 -10.46 10.07 25.55
C ALA A 163 -10.97 8.63 25.36
N ASP A 164 -11.52 8.33 24.17
CA ASP A 164 -11.90 6.99 23.74
C ASP A 164 -11.09 6.63 22.49
N LEU A 165 -10.07 5.81 22.68
CA LEU A 165 -9.13 5.41 21.63
C LEU A 165 -9.78 4.52 20.55
N GLN A 166 -10.78 3.70 20.91
CA GLN A 166 -11.47 2.87 19.93
C GLN A 166 -12.42 3.72 19.08
N ALA A 167 -13.15 4.66 19.70
CA ALA A 167 -13.99 5.61 18.97
C ALA A 167 -13.17 6.47 18.00
N GLU A 168 -11.94 6.87 18.36
CA GLU A 168 -11.02 7.56 17.44
C GLU A 168 -10.63 6.67 16.25
N CYS A 169 -10.32 5.39 16.49
CA CYS A 169 -10.02 4.44 15.41
C CYS A 169 -11.22 4.24 14.46
N ASP A 170 -12.43 4.08 15.00
CA ASP A 170 -13.65 3.91 14.21
C ASP A 170 -13.94 5.19 13.40
N ALA A 171 -13.81 6.37 14.01
CA ALA A 171 -13.96 7.65 13.33
C ALA A 171 -12.91 7.87 12.23
N PHE A 172 -11.70 7.33 12.38
CA PHE A 172 -10.67 7.41 11.35
C PHE A 172 -11.04 6.57 10.12
N GLU A 173 -11.59 5.38 10.32
CA GLU A 173 -12.13 4.53 9.24
C GLU A 173 -13.30 5.20 8.53
N ASP A 174 -14.21 5.83 9.27
CA ASP A 174 -15.34 6.58 8.71
C ASP A 174 -14.85 7.77 7.87
N LYS A 175 -13.84 8.53 8.34
CA LYS A 175 -13.23 9.63 7.55
C LYS A 175 -12.62 9.12 6.24
N ILE A 176 -11.95 7.96 6.25
CA ILE A 176 -11.41 7.34 5.01
C ILE A 176 -12.56 6.99 4.06
N LYS A 177 -13.62 6.38 4.59
CA LYS A 177 -14.80 5.98 3.80
C LYS A 177 -15.53 7.18 3.21
N GLU A 178 -15.73 8.24 4.00
CA GLU A 178 -16.32 9.51 3.57
C GLU A 178 -15.50 10.22 2.50
N ALA A 179 -14.16 10.07 2.54
CA ALA A 179 -13.27 10.56 1.49
C ALA A 179 -13.31 9.70 0.20
N GLY A 180 -14.03 8.57 0.21
CA GLY A 180 -14.18 7.67 -0.95
C GLY A 180 -13.17 6.52 -0.98
N GLY A 181 -12.49 6.25 0.13
CA GLY A 181 -11.37 5.30 0.23
C GLY A 181 -10.01 5.98 0.02
N ILE A 182 -8.95 5.19 -0.17
CA ILE A 182 -7.59 5.67 -0.44
C ILE A 182 -7.20 5.36 -1.88
N ASP A 183 -6.78 6.36 -2.65
CA ASP A 183 -6.36 6.19 -4.05
C ASP A 183 -4.95 5.58 -4.14
N LEU A 184 -4.04 6.03 -3.28
CA LEU A 184 -2.69 5.50 -3.15
C LEU A 184 -2.29 5.44 -1.68
N PHE A 185 -1.93 4.27 -1.18
CA PHE A 185 -1.38 4.11 0.16
C PHE A 185 0.12 3.88 0.07
N VAL A 186 0.92 4.82 0.58
CA VAL A 186 2.37 4.68 0.68
C VAL A 186 2.73 4.12 2.06
N GLY A 187 3.56 3.09 2.08
CA GLY A 187 4.01 2.41 3.29
C GLY A 187 5.51 2.15 3.26
N GLY A 188 6.03 1.71 4.40
CA GLY A 188 7.34 1.09 4.52
C GLY A 188 7.21 -0.31 5.12
N ILE A 189 8.35 -0.99 5.28
CA ILE A 189 8.42 -2.31 5.95
C ILE A 189 9.34 -2.23 7.18
N GLY A 190 8.92 -2.78 8.30
CA GLY A 190 9.78 -3.04 9.47
C GLY A 190 10.81 -4.14 9.21
N PRO A 191 11.91 -4.24 9.99
CA PRO A 191 12.86 -5.36 9.87
C PRO A 191 12.22 -6.74 10.17
N ASP A 192 11.09 -6.75 10.87
CA ASP A 192 10.22 -7.89 11.18
C ASP A 192 9.08 -8.09 10.16
N GLY A 193 9.05 -7.29 9.08
CA GLY A 193 8.02 -7.37 8.04
C GLY A 193 6.69 -6.67 8.35
N HIS A 194 6.61 -5.83 9.37
CA HIS A 194 5.37 -5.10 9.67
C HIS A 194 5.07 -4.00 8.65
N ILE A 195 3.77 -3.75 8.42
CA ILE A 195 3.23 -2.51 7.83
C ILE A 195 2.58 -1.67 8.94
N ALA A 196 2.89 -0.37 9.04
CA ALA A 196 2.49 0.46 10.18
C ALA A 196 2.88 -0.21 11.51
N PHE A 197 2.07 -0.14 12.57
CA PHE A 197 2.26 -0.96 13.77
C PHE A 197 1.54 -2.32 13.70
N ASN A 198 1.27 -2.87 12.51
CA ASN A 198 0.76 -4.24 12.37
C ASN A 198 1.88 -5.26 12.53
N GLU A 199 2.32 -5.40 13.78
CA GLU A 199 3.40 -6.29 14.21
C GLU A 199 3.11 -7.77 13.94
N PRO A 200 4.14 -8.63 13.97
CA PRO A 200 4.00 -10.07 13.80
C PRO A 200 2.88 -10.67 14.66
N GLY A 201 1.99 -11.42 14.01
CA GLY A 201 0.80 -12.01 14.64
C GLY A 201 -0.48 -11.19 14.44
N SER A 202 -0.39 -9.96 13.90
CA SER A 202 -1.57 -9.15 13.58
C SER A 202 -2.46 -9.79 12.52
N SER A 203 -3.78 -9.73 12.69
CA SER A 203 -4.73 -10.23 11.67
C SER A 203 -4.49 -9.54 10.33
N LEU A 204 -4.41 -10.31 9.24
CA LEU A 204 -4.22 -9.78 7.89
C LEU A 204 -5.45 -9.03 7.34
N VAL A 205 -6.59 -9.11 8.05
CA VAL A 205 -7.82 -8.37 7.74
C VAL A 205 -8.18 -7.39 8.86
N SER A 206 -7.23 -7.04 9.73
CA SER A 206 -7.45 -6.10 10.82
C SER A 206 -7.87 -4.72 10.32
N ARG A 207 -8.62 -3.99 11.14
CA ARG A 207 -8.94 -2.56 10.96
C ARG A 207 -8.07 -1.67 11.85
N THR A 208 -8.27 -0.36 11.72
CA THR A 208 -7.68 0.65 12.60
C THR A 208 -7.99 0.33 14.06
N ARG A 209 -6.96 0.30 14.92
CA ARG A 209 -7.08 -0.14 16.31
C ARG A 209 -5.94 0.35 17.19
N LEU A 210 -6.15 0.25 18.50
CA LEU A 210 -5.09 0.28 19.50
C LEU A 210 -4.18 -0.95 19.36
N LYS A 211 -2.87 -0.74 19.42
CA LYS A 211 -1.87 -1.80 19.42
C LYS A 211 -0.79 -1.55 20.45
N THR A 212 -0.49 -2.56 21.25
CA THR A 212 0.70 -2.59 22.10
C THR A 212 1.93 -2.87 21.26
N LEU A 213 3.00 -2.09 21.46
CA LEU A 213 4.25 -2.24 20.73
C LEU A 213 5.04 -3.44 21.24
N ALA A 214 5.61 -4.21 20.32
CA ALA A 214 6.55 -5.29 20.56
C ALA A 214 7.90 -4.73 21.05
N MET A 215 8.65 -5.58 21.74
CA MET A 215 9.96 -5.21 22.27
C MET A 215 10.92 -4.75 21.17
N ASP A 216 10.89 -5.39 19.99
CA ASP A 216 11.73 -5.01 18.84
C ASP A 216 11.43 -3.60 18.34
N THR A 217 10.14 -3.22 18.30
CA THR A 217 9.69 -1.86 17.97
C THR A 217 10.19 -0.85 19.00
N ILE A 218 10.06 -1.17 20.29
CA ILE A 218 10.52 -0.32 21.39
C ILE A 218 12.05 -0.12 21.30
N LEU A 219 12.82 -1.19 21.08
CA LEU A 219 14.28 -1.13 20.90
C LEU A 219 14.67 -0.29 19.68
N ALA A 220 14.00 -0.47 18.54
CA ALA A 220 14.29 0.28 17.32
C ALA A 220 14.00 1.78 17.44
N ASN A 221 12.98 2.14 18.24
CA ASN A 221 12.53 3.52 18.41
C ASN A 221 13.20 4.23 19.59
N ALA A 222 13.83 3.51 20.52
CA ALA A 222 14.54 4.08 21.68
C ALA A 222 15.55 5.17 21.31
N LYS A 223 16.20 5.06 20.15
CA LYS A 223 17.13 6.09 19.63
C LYS A 223 16.50 7.48 19.46
N TYR A 224 15.18 7.56 19.31
CA TYR A 224 14.42 8.80 19.24
C TYR A 224 14.05 9.35 20.63
N PHE A 225 14.12 8.52 21.66
CA PHE A 225 13.75 8.85 23.05
C PHE A 225 14.98 8.80 23.98
N ASP A 226 16.06 9.50 23.59
CA ASP A 226 17.34 9.57 24.32
C ASP A 226 18.03 8.21 24.55
N GLY A 227 17.67 7.17 23.80
CA GLY A 227 18.14 5.80 24.04
C GLY A 227 17.48 5.11 25.24
N ASP A 228 16.46 5.71 25.85
CA ASP A 228 15.78 5.20 27.04
C ASP A 228 14.48 4.47 26.67
N LEU A 229 14.48 3.15 26.85
CA LEU A 229 13.35 2.29 26.55
C LEU A 229 12.09 2.66 27.35
N SER A 230 12.25 3.22 28.56
CA SER A 230 11.12 3.59 29.42
C SER A 230 10.36 4.83 28.93
N LYS A 231 10.99 5.64 28.07
CA LYS A 231 10.39 6.83 27.47
C LYS A 231 9.64 6.55 26.18
N VAL A 232 9.84 5.37 25.58
CA VAL A 232 9.13 4.98 24.36
C VAL A 232 7.68 4.66 24.72
N PRO A 233 6.68 5.27 24.06
CA PRO A 233 5.28 4.91 24.27
C PRO A 233 5.05 3.41 24.05
N THR A 234 4.32 2.77 24.95
CA THR A 234 4.10 1.31 24.90
C THR A 234 2.94 0.91 23.98
N MET A 235 2.17 1.88 23.51
CA MET A 235 1.00 1.67 22.66
C MET A 235 0.94 2.73 21.55
N ALA A 236 0.29 2.37 20.45
CA ALA A 236 0.00 3.25 19.34
C ALA A 236 -1.41 2.97 18.78
N LEU A 237 -2.02 3.98 18.17
CA LEU A 237 -3.12 3.77 17.25
C LEU A 237 -2.54 3.53 15.87
N THR A 238 -3.09 2.56 15.13
CA THR A 238 -2.58 2.21 13.81
C THR A 238 -3.70 1.74 12.90
N VAL A 239 -3.63 2.10 11.62
CA VAL A 239 -4.45 1.50 10.57
C VAL A 239 -4.20 0.00 10.51
N GLY A 240 -5.23 -0.76 10.16
CA GLY A 240 -5.09 -2.20 10.03
C GLY A 240 -4.51 -2.63 8.68
N VAL A 241 -4.01 -3.87 8.60
CA VAL A 241 -3.62 -4.48 7.31
C VAL A 241 -4.77 -4.42 6.31
N GLY A 242 -6.00 -4.73 6.75
CA GLY A 242 -7.20 -4.62 5.91
C GLY A 242 -7.49 -3.18 5.48
N THR A 243 -7.26 -2.20 6.34
CA THR A 243 -7.39 -0.77 6.00
C THR A 243 -6.46 -0.35 4.86
N VAL A 244 -5.21 -0.82 4.87
CA VAL A 244 -4.25 -0.56 3.79
C VAL A 244 -4.61 -1.36 2.53
N MET A 245 -5.07 -2.60 2.68
CA MET A 245 -5.52 -3.46 1.57
C MET A 245 -6.77 -2.93 0.84
N ASP A 246 -7.56 -2.06 1.47
CA ASP A 246 -8.72 -1.42 0.84
C ASP A 246 -8.34 -0.27 -0.10
N ALA A 247 -7.07 0.16 -0.10
CA ALA A 247 -6.60 1.18 -1.02
C ALA A 247 -6.70 0.70 -2.47
N ARG A 248 -6.89 1.62 -3.42
CA ARG A 248 -6.90 1.25 -4.85
C ARG A 248 -5.51 0.82 -5.33
N GLU A 249 -4.48 1.38 -4.71
CA GLU A 249 -3.08 1.14 -5.02
C GLU A 249 -2.24 1.23 -3.74
N VAL A 250 -1.27 0.33 -3.60
CA VAL A 250 -0.33 0.31 -2.47
C VAL A 250 1.10 0.42 -3.00
N MET A 251 1.89 1.33 -2.44
CA MET A 251 3.31 1.46 -2.70
C MET A 251 4.11 1.24 -1.42
N ILE A 252 5.00 0.25 -1.40
CA ILE A 252 5.89 -0.01 -0.27
C ILE A 252 7.32 0.39 -0.63
N LEU A 253 7.88 1.36 0.09
CA LEU A 253 9.26 1.82 -0.07
C LEU A 253 10.19 1.10 0.92
N ILE A 254 11.26 0.48 0.42
CA ILE A 254 12.13 -0.42 1.18
C ILE A 254 13.60 -0.15 0.86
N THR A 255 14.37 0.34 1.82
CA THR A 255 15.77 0.73 1.56
C THR A 255 16.71 0.21 2.64
N GLY A 256 17.86 -0.31 2.22
CA GLY A 256 18.97 -0.74 3.05
C GLY A 256 18.95 -2.23 3.43
N ALA A 257 20.14 -2.78 3.65
CA ALA A 257 20.37 -4.21 3.89
C ALA A 257 19.62 -4.76 5.11
N HIS A 258 19.42 -3.94 6.14
CA HIS A 258 18.67 -4.28 7.34
C HIS A 258 17.18 -4.60 7.10
N LYS A 259 16.67 -4.40 5.88
CA LYS A 259 15.31 -4.77 5.46
C LYS A 259 15.26 -5.93 4.47
N ALA A 260 16.42 -6.44 4.03
CA ALA A 260 16.46 -7.44 2.96
C ALA A 260 15.73 -8.74 3.31
N PHE A 261 15.90 -9.22 4.54
CA PHE A 261 15.22 -10.42 5.01
C PHE A 261 13.71 -10.25 5.07
N ALA A 262 13.22 -9.08 5.52
CA ALA A 262 11.80 -8.77 5.55
C ALA A 262 11.21 -8.71 4.14
N LEU A 263 11.93 -8.13 3.16
CA LEU A 263 11.52 -8.14 1.76
C LEU A 263 11.42 -9.56 1.21
N TYR A 264 12.43 -10.40 1.44
CA TYR A 264 12.41 -11.82 1.08
C TYR A 264 11.15 -12.52 1.63
N LYS A 265 10.87 -12.35 2.93
CA LYS A 265 9.68 -12.91 3.58
C LYS A 265 8.37 -12.38 2.99
N ALA A 266 8.34 -11.11 2.61
CA ALA A 266 7.15 -10.47 2.08
C ALA A 266 6.81 -10.92 0.64
N ILE A 267 7.78 -11.24 -0.21
CA ILE A 267 7.55 -11.45 -1.64
C ILE A 267 7.94 -12.83 -2.20
N GLU A 268 8.83 -13.58 -1.53
CA GLU A 268 9.24 -14.92 -1.98
C GLU A 268 8.66 -16.05 -1.14
N GLU A 269 8.32 -15.79 0.12
CA GLU A 269 7.55 -16.73 0.95
C GLU A 269 6.04 -16.52 0.78
N GLY A 270 5.23 -17.37 1.41
CA GLY A 270 3.78 -17.28 1.35
C GLY A 270 3.20 -16.23 2.30
N VAL A 271 1.95 -15.85 2.04
CA VAL A 271 1.14 -14.98 2.90
C VAL A 271 1.14 -15.49 4.34
N ASN A 272 1.62 -14.67 5.27
CA ASN A 272 1.82 -15.04 6.67
C ASN A 272 1.67 -13.82 7.60
N HIS A 273 0.83 -13.95 8.64
CA HIS A 273 0.62 -12.89 9.62
C HIS A 273 1.83 -12.54 10.49
N MET A 274 2.89 -13.35 10.44
CA MET A 274 4.17 -13.00 11.06
C MET A 274 4.98 -11.98 10.24
N TRP A 275 4.63 -11.79 8.96
CA TRP A 275 5.28 -10.85 8.04
C TRP A 275 4.16 -10.09 7.31
N THR A 276 3.52 -9.13 7.97
CA THR A 276 2.21 -8.62 7.54
C THR A 276 2.22 -7.95 6.17
N VAL A 277 3.35 -7.44 5.69
CA VAL A 277 3.52 -6.95 4.30
C VAL A 277 3.28 -8.06 3.26
N SER A 278 3.45 -9.34 3.60
CA SER A 278 3.12 -10.47 2.71
C SER A 278 1.63 -10.51 2.32
N ALA A 279 0.74 -9.86 3.07
CA ALA A 279 -0.68 -9.73 2.70
C ALA A 279 -0.86 -9.07 1.32
N PHE A 280 0.04 -8.16 0.94
CA PHE A 280 -0.04 -7.46 -0.34
C PHE A 280 0.21 -8.35 -1.56
N GLN A 281 0.63 -9.61 -1.38
CA GLN A 281 0.58 -10.61 -2.45
C GLN A 281 -0.86 -10.86 -2.97
N GLN A 282 -1.86 -10.56 -2.14
CA GLN A 282 -3.29 -10.69 -2.49
C GLN A 282 -3.92 -9.37 -2.92
N HIS A 283 -3.17 -8.27 -2.91
CA HIS A 283 -3.65 -6.97 -3.33
C HIS A 283 -3.53 -6.84 -4.86
N PRO A 284 -4.56 -6.34 -5.58
CA PRO A 284 -4.56 -6.31 -7.04
C PRO A 284 -3.51 -5.36 -7.63
N GLN A 285 -3.10 -4.33 -6.88
CA GLN A 285 -2.21 -3.28 -7.39
C GLN A 285 -1.21 -2.83 -6.34
N THR A 286 -0.18 -3.65 -6.13
CA THR A 286 0.95 -3.30 -5.24
C THR A 286 2.24 -3.10 -6.02
N ILE A 287 2.97 -2.06 -5.66
CA ILE A 287 4.32 -1.77 -6.12
C ILE A 287 5.30 -1.70 -4.94
N PHE A 288 6.36 -2.49 -5.03
CA PHE A 288 7.50 -2.43 -4.14
C PHE A 288 8.60 -1.62 -4.81
N VAL A 289 9.07 -0.58 -4.14
CA VAL A 289 10.18 0.26 -4.60
C VAL A 289 11.33 0.05 -3.63
N CYS A 290 12.46 -0.43 -4.12
CA CYS A 290 13.59 -0.73 -3.26
C CYS A 290 14.94 -0.32 -3.85
N ASP A 291 15.94 -0.19 -2.98
CA ASP A 291 17.34 -0.10 -3.39
C ASP A 291 17.97 -1.51 -3.56
N GLU A 292 19.17 -1.58 -4.14
CA GLU A 292 19.91 -2.85 -4.30
C GLU A 292 20.14 -3.55 -2.96
N ASP A 293 20.49 -2.81 -1.91
CA ASP A 293 20.79 -3.36 -0.60
C ASP A 293 19.59 -4.10 0.02
N ALA A 294 18.36 -3.62 -0.22
CA ALA A 294 17.16 -4.31 0.21
C ALA A 294 16.93 -5.65 -0.53
N THR A 295 17.64 -5.94 -1.62
CA THR A 295 17.47 -7.18 -2.41
C THR A 295 18.44 -8.30 -2.05
N LEU A 296 19.33 -8.11 -1.06
CA LEU A 296 20.41 -9.03 -0.75
C LEU A 296 19.98 -10.46 -0.40
N GLU A 297 18.78 -10.64 0.16
CA GLU A 297 18.20 -11.94 0.53
C GLU A 297 17.29 -12.53 -0.56
N LEU A 298 17.06 -11.80 -1.68
CA LEU A 298 16.24 -12.28 -2.78
C LEU A 298 17.01 -13.26 -3.67
N ARG A 299 16.29 -14.18 -4.30
CA ARG A 299 16.88 -15.05 -5.32
C ARG A 299 17.32 -14.21 -6.52
N VAL A 300 18.50 -14.53 -7.06
CA VAL A 300 19.01 -13.93 -8.30
C VAL A 300 18.00 -13.98 -9.44
N LYS A 301 17.20 -15.06 -9.53
CA LYS A 301 16.14 -15.19 -10.55
C LYS A 301 15.06 -14.11 -10.41
N THR A 302 14.62 -13.83 -9.18
CA THR A 302 13.63 -12.79 -8.86
C THR A 302 14.15 -11.42 -9.23
N VAL A 303 15.37 -11.08 -8.80
CA VAL A 303 16.01 -9.80 -9.12
C VAL A 303 16.19 -9.63 -10.62
N LYS A 304 16.71 -10.65 -11.33
CA LYS A 304 16.89 -10.60 -12.80
C LYS A 304 15.58 -10.38 -13.54
N TYR A 305 14.50 -11.04 -13.11
CA TYR A 305 13.19 -10.87 -13.73
C TYR A 305 12.72 -9.41 -13.63
N PHE A 306 12.71 -8.85 -12.43
CA PHE A 306 12.22 -7.49 -12.21
C PHE A 306 13.15 -6.39 -12.74
N LYS A 307 14.47 -6.59 -12.69
CA LYS A 307 15.42 -5.72 -13.42
C LYS A 307 15.15 -5.72 -14.92
N GLY A 308 14.83 -6.87 -15.51
CA GLY A 308 14.41 -6.98 -16.91
C GLY A 308 13.16 -6.16 -17.25
N LEU A 309 12.30 -5.89 -16.27
CA LEU A 309 11.07 -5.09 -16.43
C LEU A 309 11.26 -3.60 -16.13
N MET A 310 12.44 -3.14 -15.71
CA MET A 310 12.66 -1.73 -15.32
C MET A 310 12.36 -0.75 -16.46
N HIS A 311 12.64 -1.11 -17.72
CA HIS A 311 12.29 -0.28 -18.87
C HIS A 311 10.77 -0.10 -19.04
N VAL A 312 9.95 -1.06 -18.59
CA VAL A 312 8.49 -0.94 -18.55
C VAL A 312 8.05 -0.15 -17.33
N HIS A 313 8.58 -0.46 -16.15
CA HIS A 313 8.21 0.21 -14.90
C HIS A 313 8.62 1.69 -14.89
N ASN A 314 9.72 2.07 -15.54
CA ASN A 314 10.14 3.46 -15.63
C ASN A 314 9.19 4.32 -16.47
N LYS A 315 8.36 3.73 -17.34
CA LYS A 315 7.28 4.47 -18.03
C LYS A 315 6.21 5.02 -17.07
N LEU A 316 6.19 4.57 -15.81
CA LEU A 316 5.31 5.10 -14.78
C LEU A 316 5.79 6.45 -14.24
N VAL A 317 7.08 6.75 -14.37
CA VAL A 317 7.75 7.94 -13.84
C VAL A 317 8.42 8.79 -14.92
N ASP A 318 8.45 8.29 -16.16
CA ASP A 318 8.99 8.95 -17.34
C ASP A 318 7.98 8.83 -18.52
N PRO A 319 7.40 9.94 -19.03
CA PRO A 319 7.68 11.32 -18.63
C PRO A 319 7.21 11.66 -17.20
N LEU A 320 7.93 12.56 -16.55
CA LEU A 320 7.47 13.23 -15.33
C LEU A 320 6.51 14.34 -15.73
N TYR A 321 5.26 14.25 -15.29
CA TYR A 321 4.24 15.26 -15.58
C TYR A 321 4.43 16.50 -14.68
N SER A 322 3.87 17.64 -15.12
CA SER A 322 3.94 18.92 -14.43
C SER A 322 2.60 19.64 -14.51
N MET A 323 2.20 20.32 -13.43
CA MET A 323 1.03 21.19 -13.39
C MET A 323 1.28 22.60 -13.97
N LYS A 324 2.50 22.94 -14.39
CA LYS A 324 2.78 24.25 -15.02
C LYS A 324 1.99 24.42 -16.32
N GLU A 325 1.36 25.58 -16.47
CA GLU A 325 0.76 26.01 -17.74
C GLU A 325 1.83 26.04 -18.84
N GLY A 326 1.56 25.41 -19.99
CA GLY A 326 2.44 25.39 -21.16
C GLY A 326 3.21 24.07 -21.40
N THR A 327 3.17 23.11 -20.49
CA THR A 327 3.57 21.72 -20.77
C THR A 327 2.35 20.85 -21.09
N GLU A 328 1.59 21.23 -22.11
CA GLU A 328 0.76 20.25 -22.82
C GLU A 328 1.71 19.29 -23.56
N GLY A 329 2.22 18.30 -22.83
CA GLY A 329 2.74 17.10 -23.47
C GLY A 329 1.61 16.55 -24.33
N ASP A 330 1.83 16.57 -25.64
CA ASP A 330 0.94 16.09 -26.68
C ASP A 330 0.33 14.73 -26.30
N TRP A 331 -0.87 14.76 -25.72
CA TRP A 331 -1.61 13.57 -25.29
C TRP A 331 -2.09 12.73 -26.48
N SER A 332 -1.81 13.14 -27.72
CA SER A 332 -2.20 12.40 -28.93
C SER A 332 -1.21 11.29 -29.33
N LYS A 333 -0.01 11.18 -28.71
CA LYS A 333 1.02 10.24 -29.16
C LYS A 333 1.19 8.92 -28.38
N ILE A 334 0.46 8.68 -27.29
CA ILE A 334 0.66 7.46 -26.45
C ILE A 334 -0.46 6.41 -26.64
N LEU A 335 -1.31 6.54 -27.66
CA LEU A 335 -2.36 5.54 -27.94
C LEU A 335 -2.20 4.73 -29.24
N LEU A 336 -1.08 4.82 -29.98
CA LEU A 336 -0.97 4.14 -31.29
C LEU A 336 0.40 3.55 -31.71
N GLU A 337 1.30 3.18 -30.79
CA GLU A 337 2.46 2.31 -31.11
C GLU A 337 2.66 1.22 -30.05
#